data_AF-A0A935VSI8-F1
#
_entry.id   AF-A0A935VSI8-F1
#
_cell.length_a   1.000
_cell.length_b   1.000
_cell.length_c   1.000
_cell.angle_alpha   90.00
_cell.angle_beta   90.00
_cell.angle_gamma   90.00
#
_symmetry.space_group_name_H-M   'P 1'
#
loop_
_entity.id
_entity.type
_entity.pdbx_description
1 polymer ?
#
loop_
_entity_poly.entity_id
_entity_poly.type
_entity_poly.pdbx_seq_one_letter_code
_entity_poly.pdbx_strand_id
1 'polypeptide(L)'
;MTVKIGNTIYYSNVIEFEENGKKYFILKETDVLIILDGDEVILLEDRILVKLDDAKTKSKGGLIIPDGIKEKIQMGLVISAGKGKFNESMEIKKGDRVKFGQGVGTYIEINEEKYLLMRESDCLLKDV
;
A
#
# COMPACT_ATOMS: atom_id res chain seq x y z
N MET A 1 16.51 -7.22 2.36
CA MET A 1 15.24 -7.75 2.90
C MET A 1 15.48 -9.06 3.66
N THR A 2 14.65 -9.43 4.65
CA THR A 2 14.69 -10.77 5.28
C THR A 2 13.34 -11.44 5.10
N VAL A 3 13.31 -12.58 4.40
CA VAL A 3 12.13 -13.44 4.24
C VAL A 3 12.39 -14.73 5.01
N LYS A 4 11.39 -15.16 5.79
CA LYS A 4 11.44 -16.38 6.60
C LYS A 4 10.49 -17.44 6.03
N ILE A 5 10.78 -18.70 6.34
CA ILE A 5 9.84 -19.80 6.06
C ILE A 5 8.52 -19.51 6.79
N GLY A 6 7.41 -19.64 6.06
CA GLY A 6 6.07 -19.35 6.57
C GLY A 6 5.54 -17.96 6.24
N ASN A 7 6.35 -17.03 5.72
CA ASN A 7 5.84 -15.75 5.27
C ASN A 7 4.97 -15.89 4.00
N THR A 8 3.92 -15.08 3.91
CA THR A 8 3.16 -14.89 2.67
C THR A 8 3.74 -13.68 1.94
N ILE A 9 3.99 -13.82 0.63
CA ILE A 9 4.64 -12.79 -0.18
C ILE A 9 3.70 -12.36 -1.31
N TYR A 10 3.43 -11.06 -1.38
CA TYR A 10 2.77 -10.44 -2.54
C TYR A 10 3.85 -9.92 -3.47
N TYR A 11 3.76 -10.25 -4.75
CA TYR A 11 4.77 -9.92 -5.74
C TYR A 11 4.17 -9.46 -7.06
N SER A 12 4.93 -8.68 -7.82
CA SER A 12 4.54 -8.23 -9.17
C SER A 12 4.89 -9.25 -10.25
N ASN A 13 6.08 -9.85 -10.15
CA ASN A 13 6.59 -10.79 -11.15
C ASN A 13 7.33 -11.93 -10.47
N VAL A 14 7.33 -13.09 -11.12
CA VAL A 14 8.06 -14.25 -10.68
C VAL A 14 8.53 -15.06 -11.88
N ILE A 15 9.69 -15.69 -11.78
CA ILE A 15 10.16 -16.65 -12.78
C ILE A 15 9.79 -18.03 -12.26
N GLU A 16 8.95 -18.73 -13.00
CA GLU A 16 8.58 -20.11 -12.70
C GLU A 16 9.54 -21.07 -13.39
N PHE A 17 9.95 -22.12 -12.70
CA PHE A 17 10.69 -23.22 -13.30
C PHE A 17 10.34 -24.55 -12.64
N GLU A 18 10.60 -25.65 -13.34
CA GLU A 18 10.37 -26.99 -12.83
C GLU A 18 11.69 -27.77 -12.81
N GLU A 19 11.96 -28.44 -11.70
CA GLU A 19 13.11 -29.31 -11.55
C GLU A 19 12.70 -30.57 -10.78
N ASN A 20 12.96 -31.75 -11.34
CA ASN A 20 12.59 -33.04 -10.75
C ASN A 20 11.09 -33.17 -10.39
N GLY A 21 10.19 -32.65 -11.25
CA GLY A 21 8.75 -32.68 -11.02
C GLY A 21 8.25 -31.74 -9.93
N LYS A 22 9.12 -30.87 -9.39
CA LYS A 22 8.76 -29.85 -8.42
C LYS A 22 8.81 -28.48 -9.09
N LYS A 23 7.75 -27.70 -8.90
CA LYS A 23 7.67 -26.32 -9.35
C LYS A 23 8.35 -25.41 -8.32
N TYR A 24 9.18 -24.51 -8.82
CA TYR A 24 9.91 -23.51 -8.07
C TYR A 24 9.65 -22.12 -8.65
N PHE A 25 9.87 -21.12 -7.81
CA PHE A 25 9.63 -19.72 -8.11
C PHE A 25 10.87 -18.93 -7.71
N ILE A 26 11.45 -18.20 -8.66
CA ILE A 26 12.52 -17.23 -8.39
C ILE A 26 11.88 -15.85 -8.35
N LEU A 27 12.01 -15.21 -7.19
CA LEU A 27 11.50 -13.87 -6.95
C LEU A 27 12.68 -12.91 -6.78
N LYS A 28 12.67 -11.80 -7.53
CA LYS A 28 13.63 -10.71 -7.31
C LYS A 28 13.15 -9.86 -6.14
N GLU A 29 14.09 -9.36 -5.33
CA GLU A 29 13.77 -8.48 -4.19
C GLU A 29 12.96 -7.25 -4.62
N THR A 30 13.23 -6.70 -5.81
CA THR A 30 12.52 -5.56 -6.37
C THR A 30 11.06 -5.85 -6.71
N ASP A 31 10.73 -7.11 -7.01
CA ASP A 31 9.38 -7.56 -7.36
C ASP A 31 8.54 -7.93 -6.12
N VAL A 32 9.15 -7.93 -4.93
CA VAL A 32 8.42 -8.11 -3.66
C VAL A 32 7.70 -6.82 -3.31
N LEU A 33 6.38 -6.90 -3.16
CA LEU A 33 5.52 -5.76 -2.83
C LEU A 33 5.22 -5.72 -1.33
N ILE A 34 4.81 -6.85 -0.75
CA ILE A 34 4.41 -7.01 0.66
C ILE A 34 4.91 -8.35 1.17
N ILE A 35 5.40 -8.37 2.41
CA ILE A 35 5.67 -9.59 3.18
C ILE A 35 4.74 -9.60 4.38
N LEU A 36 3.99 -10.69 4.57
CA LEU A 36 3.21 -10.93 5.79
C LEU A 36 3.98 -11.86 6.72
N ASP A 37 4.28 -11.39 7.93
CA ASP A 37 4.84 -12.17 9.04
C ASP A 37 3.78 -12.28 10.14
N GLY A 38 2.91 -13.30 10.02
CA GLY A 38 1.67 -13.35 10.80
C GLY A 38 0.71 -12.21 10.39
N ASP A 39 0.30 -11.40 11.37
CA ASP A 39 -0.55 -10.21 11.15
C ASP A 39 0.26 -8.95 10.79
N GLU A 40 1.59 -9.04 10.79
CA GLU A 40 2.47 -7.91 10.49
C GLU A 40 2.64 -7.75 8.97
N VAL A 41 2.28 -6.56 8.47
CA VAL A 41 2.50 -6.15 7.08
C VAL A 41 3.85 -5.44 6.98
N ILE A 42 4.81 -6.06 6.31
CA ILE A 42 6.13 -5.48 6.06
C ILE A 42 6.19 -4.99 4.60
N LEU A 43 6.51 -3.72 4.44
CA LEU A 43 6.70 -3.08 3.13
C LEU A 43 8.18 -2.84 2.85
N LEU A 44 8.53 -2.83 1.56
CA LEU A 44 9.87 -2.51 1.08
C LEU A 44 9.93 -1.08 0.54
N GLU A 45 11.14 -0.51 0.55
CA GLU A 45 11.44 0.83 0.04
C GLU A 45 10.53 1.90 0.65
N ASP A 46 10.13 2.88 -0.16
CA ASP A 46 9.28 4.02 0.15
C ASP A 46 7.78 3.72 -0.03
N ARG A 47 7.37 2.46 0.06
CA ARG A 47 5.96 2.07 -0.10
C ARG A 47 5.18 2.28 1.19
N ILE A 48 3.91 2.64 1.04
CA ILE A 48 2.92 2.70 2.10
C ILE A 48 1.69 1.88 1.72
N LEU A 49 1.07 1.26 2.71
CA LEU A 49 -0.21 0.59 2.57
C LEU A 49 -1.25 1.43 3.29
N VAL A 50 -2.34 1.75 2.60
CA VAL A 50 -3.39 2.67 3.05
C VAL A 50 -4.75 1.97 3.07
N LYS A 51 -5.50 2.13 4.16
CA LYS A 51 -6.92 1.78 4.25
C LYS A 51 -7.70 3.03 3.92
N LEU A 52 -8.50 2.98 2.84
CA LEU A 52 -9.28 4.13 2.41
C LEU A 52 -10.29 4.52 3.50
N ASP A 53 -10.43 5.84 3.74
CA ASP A 53 -11.52 6.35 4.54
C ASP A 53 -12.84 6.17 3.77
N ASP A 54 -13.94 5.92 4.48
CA ASP A 54 -15.27 5.92 3.88
C ASP A 54 -15.53 7.29 3.24
N ALA A 55 -16.05 7.29 2.00
CA ALA A 55 -16.39 8.51 1.29
C ALA A 55 -17.40 9.31 2.13
N LYS A 56 -16.96 10.46 2.69
CA LYS A 56 -17.84 11.39 3.43
C LYS A 56 -18.86 11.98 2.46
N THR A 57 -19.99 11.31 2.31
CA THR A 57 -21.11 11.71 1.44
C THR A 57 -21.98 12.82 2.04
N LYS A 58 -21.74 13.29 3.27
CA LYS A 58 -22.55 14.35 3.90
C LYS A 58 -21.71 15.41 4.61
N SER A 59 -21.80 16.65 4.15
CA SER A 59 -21.34 17.82 4.92
C SER A 59 -22.35 18.10 6.04
N LYS A 60 -21.89 18.54 7.22
CA LYS A 60 -22.73 18.81 8.42
C LYS A 60 -23.79 19.92 8.23
N GLY A 61 -23.89 20.54 7.06
CA GLY A 61 -24.76 21.70 6.80
C GLY A 61 -25.79 21.53 5.69
N GLY A 62 -26.00 20.32 5.15
CA GLY A 62 -26.98 20.10 4.08
C GLY A 62 -26.61 20.75 2.72
N LEU A 63 -25.39 21.30 2.60
CA LEU A 63 -24.89 21.89 1.37
C LEU A 63 -24.46 20.76 0.41
N ILE A 64 -25.24 20.57 -0.65
CA ILE A 64 -24.86 19.74 -1.81
C ILE A 64 -23.70 20.47 -2.49
N ILE A 65 -22.52 19.87 -2.50
CA ILE A 65 -21.39 20.44 -3.22
C ILE A 65 -21.47 19.92 -4.65
N PRO A 66 -21.46 20.79 -5.67
CA PRO A 66 -21.50 20.37 -7.07
C PRO A 66 -20.39 19.36 -7.37
N ASP A 67 -20.75 18.25 -8.02
CA ASP A 67 -19.91 17.05 -8.16
C ASP A 67 -18.54 17.27 -8.85
N GLY A 68 -18.36 18.41 -9.54
CA GLY A 68 -17.22 18.64 -10.42
C GLY A 68 -15.84 18.90 -9.78
N ILE A 69 -15.72 19.14 -8.46
CA ILE A 69 -14.43 19.52 -7.83
C ILE A 69 -14.03 18.63 -6.63
N LYS A 70 -14.90 17.73 -6.17
CA LYS A 70 -14.63 16.90 -4.97
C LYS A 70 -14.02 15.53 -5.24
N GLU A 71 -14.03 15.05 -6.48
CA GLU A 71 -13.81 13.62 -6.76
C GLU A 71 -12.35 13.21 -7.03
N LYS A 72 -11.40 14.15 -7.13
CA LYS A 72 -10.01 13.82 -7.49
C LYS A 72 -9.08 13.49 -6.32
N ILE A 73 -9.47 13.77 -5.07
CA ILE A 73 -8.60 13.55 -3.90
C ILE A 73 -9.24 12.53 -2.97
N GLN A 74 -8.52 11.46 -2.68
CA GLN A 74 -8.89 10.43 -1.73
C GLN A 74 -8.10 10.61 -0.42
N MET A 75 -8.62 10.02 0.65
CA MET A 75 -8.00 10.01 1.98
C MET A 75 -7.95 8.58 2.52
N GLY A 76 -6.99 8.31 3.38
CA GLY A 76 -6.95 7.06 4.11
C GLY A 76 -5.92 7.04 5.23
N LEU A 77 -6.03 6.00 6.06
CA LEU A 77 -5.14 5.70 7.18
C LEU A 77 -3.99 4.80 6.72
N VAL A 78 -2.75 5.18 7.02
CA VAL A 78 -1.57 4.36 6.78
C VAL A 78 -1.52 3.23 7.80
N ILE A 79 -1.63 1.99 7.35
CA ILE A 79 -1.58 0.80 8.21
C ILE A 79 -0.19 0.18 8.27
N SER A 80 0.65 0.42 7.26
CA SER A 80 2.07 0.08 7.26
C SER A 80 2.84 1.03 6.34
N ALA A 81 4.10 1.28 6.68
CA ALA A 81 5.04 2.10 5.93
C ALA A 81 6.37 1.36 5.83
N GLY A 82 7.00 1.43 4.66
CA GLY A 82 8.32 0.88 4.42
C GLY A 82 9.41 1.63 5.19
N LYS A 83 10.66 1.26 4.95
CA LYS A 83 11.82 1.88 5.61
C LYS A 83 12.37 3.10 4.85
N GLY A 84 11.85 3.36 3.65
CA GLY A 84 12.38 4.33 2.71
C GLY A 84 13.44 3.72 1.79
N LYS A 85 13.92 4.52 0.84
CA LYS A 85 14.99 4.13 -0.08
C LYS A 85 16.36 4.29 0.58
N PHE A 86 17.41 3.85 -0.10
CA PHE A 86 18.78 4.01 0.40
C PHE A 86 19.07 5.50 0.67
N ASN A 87 19.46 5.82 1.91
CA ASN A 87 19.70 7.18 2.42
C ASN A 87 18.49 8.13 2.43
N GLU A 88 17.28 7.63 2.19
CA GLU A 88 16.04 8.42 2.22
C GLU A 88 15.09 7.79 3.24
N SER A 89 14.92 8.45 4.38
CA SER A 89 13.98 7.98 5.42
C SER A 89 12.56 8.44 5.11
N MET A 90 11.58 7.61 5.45
CA MET A 90 10.16 7.96 5.33
C MET A 90 9.78 9.11 6.27
N GLU A 91 8.97 10.03 5.77
CA GLU A 91 8.27 11.05 6.56
C GLU A 91 6.88 10.54 7.03
N ILE A 92 6.29 9.64 6.26
CA ILE A 92 5.02 8.98 6.52
C ILE A 92 5.24 7.70 7.32
N LYS A 93 4.43 7.52 8.37
CA LYS A 93 4.50 6.42 9.31
C LYS A 93 3.14 5.75 9.47
N LYS A 94 3.16 4.52 9.99
CA LYS A 94 1.94 3.83 10.43
C LYS A 94 1.15 4.71 11.40
N GLY A 95 -0.14 4.86 11.14
CA GLY A 95 -1.07 5.69 11.91
C GLY A 95 -1.32 7.07 11.30
N ASP A 96 -0.48 7.54 10.39
CA ASP A 96 -0.71 8.82 9.71
C ASP A 96 -1.94 8.75 8.80
N ARG A 97 -2.61 9.90 8.62
CA ARG A 97 -3.62 10.07 7.57
C ARG A 97 -3.02 10.82 6.40
N VAL A 98 -3.29 10.34 5.20
CA VAL A 98 -2.72 10.89 3.96
C VAL A 98 -3.80 11.22 2.95
N LYS A 99 -3.57 12.27 2.16
CA LYS A 99 -4.38 12.67 1.00
C LYS A 99 -3.60 12.38 -0.27
N PHE A 100 -4.26 11.82 -1.27
CA PHE A 100 -3.64 11.44 -2.54
C PHE A 100 -4.64 11.54 -3.69
N GLY A 101 -4.13 11.60 -4.92
CA GLY A 101 -4.97 11.68 -6.12
C GLY A 101 -5.72 10.38 -6.38
N GLN A 102 -6.90 10.46 -6.99
CA GLN A 102 -7.58 9.28 -7.50
C GLN A 102 -6.74 8.60 -8.59
N GLY A 103 -6.71 7.26 -8.59
CA GLY A 103 -6.02 6.47 -9.60
C GLY A 103 -4.53 6.28 -9.38
N VAL A 104 -3.98 6.76 -8.25
CA VAL A 104 -2.62 6.40 -7.82
C VAL A 104 -2.62 5.06 -7.10
N GLY A 105 -1.47 4.39 -7.10
CA GLY A 105 -1.27 3.13 -6.38
C GLY A 105 -1.94 1.91 -7.03
N THR A 106 -1.94 0.81 -6.29
CA THR A 106 -2.49 -0.48 -6.70
C THR A 106 -3.33 -1.05 -5.57
N TYR A 107 -4.54 -1.49 -5.88
CA TYR A 107 -5.40 -2.14 -4.90
C TYR A 107 -4.90 -3.55 -4.61
N ILE A 108 -4.75 -3.88 -3.34
CA ILE A 108 -4.32 -5.19 -2.85
C ILE A 108 -5.32 -5.67 -1.81
N GLU A 109 -5.69 -6.94 -1.90
CA GLU A 109 -6.56 -7.60 -0.94
C GLU A 109 -5.73 -8.45 0.03
N ILE A 110 -5.88 -8.18 1.32
CA ILE A 110 -5.21 -8.91 2.40
C ILE A 110 -6.29 -9.32 3.40
N ASN A 111 -6.42 -10.62 3.65
CA ASN A 111 -7.43 -11.16 4.56
C ASN A 111 -8.85 -10.63 4.28
N GLU A 112 -9.27 -10.62 3.00
CA GLU A 112 -10.58 -10.12 2.53
C GLU A 112 -10.82 -8.61 2.73
N GLU A 113 -9.82 -7.86 3.22
CA GLU A 113 -9.85 -6.40 3.28
C GLU A 113 -9.09 -5.77 2.12
N LYS A 114 -9.69 -4.74 1.51
CA LYS A 114 -9.10 -4.01 0.39
C LYS A 114 -8.26 -2.83 0.89
N TYR A 115 -7.01 -2.80 0.46
CA TYR A 115 -6.03 -1.76 0.75
C TYR A 115 -5.51 -1.13 -0.53
N LEU A 116 -4.91 0.05 -0.42
CA LEU A 116 -4.20 0.72 -1.49
C LEU A 116 -2.69 0.74 -1.20
N LEU A 117 -1.89 0.07 -2.02
CA LEU A 117 -0.43 0.12 -1.98
C LEU A 117 0.05 1.23 -2.92
N MET A 118 0.88 2.14 -2.43
CA MET A 118 1.42 3.26 -3.21
C MET A 118 2.80 3.66 -2.69
N ARG A 119 3.51 4.57 -3.37
CA ARG A 119 4.75 5.17 -2.84
C ARG A 119 4.43 6.40 -2.02
N GLU A 120 5.32 6.76 -1.10
CA GLU A 120 5.26 8.01 -0.33
C GLU A 120 5.17 9.24 -1.26
N SER A 121 5.88 9.22 -2.39
CA SER A 121 5.85 10.30 -3.38
C SER A 121 4.48 10.51 -4.05
N ASP A 122 3.58 9.53 -3.97
CA ASP A 122 2.22 9.65 -4.51
C ASP A 122 1.28 10.40 -3.53
N CYS A 123 1.73 10.64 -2.29
CA CYS A 123 0.99 11.43 -1.31
C CYS A 123 1.11 12.93 -1.60
N LEU A 124 -0.02 13.63 -1.51
CA LEU A 124 -0.09 15.09 -1.69
C LEU A 124 0.10 15.83 -0.37
N LEU A 125 -0.47 15.30 0.71
CA LEU A 125 -0.47 15.90 2.05
C LEU A 125 -0.53 14.80 3.11
N LYS A 126 0.20 15.02 4.21
CA LYS A 126 0.08 14.29 5.47
C LYS A 126 -0.68 15.15 6.48
N ASP A 127 -1.68 14.56 7.13
CA ASP A 127 -2.39 15.14 8.27
C ASP A 127 -1.76 14.59 9.56
N VAL A 128 -1.37 15.48 10.47
CA VAL A 128 -0.62 15.17 11.71
C VAL A 128 -1.54 15.01 12.90
#